data_AF-A0A085F4I9-F1
#
_entry.id   AF-A0A085F4I9-F1
#
_cell.length_a   1.000
_cell.length_b   1.000
_cell.length_c   1.000
_cell.angle_alpha   90.00
_cell.angle_beta   90.00
_cell.angle_gamma   90.00
#
_symmetry.space_group_name_H-M   'P 1'
#
loop_
_entity.id
_entity.type
_entity.pdbx_description
1 polymer ?
#
loop_
_entity_poly.entity_id
_entity_poly.type
_entity_poly.pdbx_seq_one_letter_code
_entity_poly.pdbx_strand_id
1 'polypeptide(L)'
;MIRSLNIILIFTSVIMLAGVYTLKFSIEHTASERTALAAQIESQEGDLSLLKADWAVLNQPGHIDPIVKRHQVALAIGPVQQKQFGAFQDIPMRPVKPNNSEMDALFQSLEAGIDPIDAILELEGIE
;
A
#
# COMPACT_ATOMS: atom_id res chain seq x y z
N MET A 1 3.39 63.73 -15.51
CA MET A 1 2.51 62.54 -15.35
C MET A 1 2.80 61.47 -16.40
N ILE A 2 2.67 61.74 -17.71
CA ILE A 2 2.93 60.75 -18.77
C ILE A 2 4.37 60.21 -18.76
N ARG A 3 5.38 61.07 -18.56
CA ARG A 3 6.79 60.62 -18.45
C ARG A 3 7.03 59.63 -17.31
N SER A 4 6.46 59.89 -16.13
CA SER A 4 6.58 58.99 -14.97
C SER A 4 5.90 57.64 -15.22
N LEU A 5 4.71 57.66 -15.84
CA LEU A 5 3.99 56.44 -16.23
C LEU A 5 4.76 55.61 -17.27
N ASN A 6 5.36 56.27 -18.28
CA ASN A 6 6.18 55.58 -19.28
C ASN A 6 7.42 54.93 -18.66
N ILE A 7 8.06 55.60 -17.70
CA ILE A 7 9.20 55.03 -16.98
C ILE A 7 8.78 53.77 -16.21
N ILE A 8 7.66 53.83 -15.48
CA ILE A 8 7.12 52.67 -14.76
C ILE A 8 6.83 51.51 -15.73
N LEU A 9 6.17 51.78 -16.85
CA LEU A 9 5.87 50.78 -17.88
C LEU A 9 7.14 50.11 -18.42
N ILE A 10 8.18 50.88 -18.74
CA ILE A 10 9.46 50.33 -19.20
C ILE A 10 10.08 49.43 -18.12
N PHE A 11 10.11 49.89 -16.87
CA PHE A 11 10.64 49.07 -15.77
C PHE A 11 9.85 47.78 -15.58
N THR A 12 8.52 47.85 -15.60
CA THR A 12 7.65 46.67 -15.51
C THR A 12 7.89 45.71 -16.68
N SER A 13 8.03 46.22 -17.90
CA SER A 13 8.34 45.38 -19.07
C SER A 13 9.69 44.69 -18.96
N VAL A 14 10.73 45.38 -18.48
CA VAL A 14 12.07 44.78 -18.26
C VAL A 14 12.01 43.70 -17.18
N ILE A 15 11.30 43.94 -16.08
CA ILE A 15 11.10 42.94 -15.01
C ILE A 15 10.35 41.72 -15.56
N MET A 16 9.30 41.94 -16.34
CA MET A 16 8.52 40.85 -16.94
C MET A 16 9.37 40.02 -17.91
N LEU A 17 10.17 40.69 -18.76
CA LEU A 17 11.10 40.03 -19.68
C LEU A 17 12.13 39.18 -18.93
N ALA A 18 12.73 39.73 -17.87
CA ALA A 18 13.67 39.00 -17.02
C ALA A 18 13.00 37.78 -16.38
N GLY A 19 11.78 37.93 -15.84
CA GLY A 19 11.02 36.84 -15.22
C GLY A 19 10.67 35.70 -16.18
N VAL A 20 10.29 36.02 -17.42
CA VAL A 20 10.01 34.99 -18.45
C VAL A 20 11.29 34.23 -18.82
N TYR A 21 12.43 34.93 -18.94
CA TYR A 21 13.69 34.29 -19.31
C TYR A 21 14.23 33.39 -18.19
N THR A 22 14.15 33.82 -16.93
CA THR A 22 14.54 32.99 -15.79
C THR A 22 13.67 31.74 -15.67
N LEU A 23 12.36 31.87 -15.89
CA LEU A 23 11.45 30.73 -15.92
C LEU A 23 11.80 29.76 -17.05
N LYS A 24 12.06 30.26 -18.27
CA LYS A 24 12.47 29.43 -19.40
C LYS A 24 13.71 28.60 -19.07
N PHE A 25 14.73 29.22 -18.46
CA PHE A 25 15.97 28.54 -18.09
C PHE A 25 15.75 27.48 -17.01
N SER A 26 14.91 27.77 -16.02
CA SER A 26 14.54 26.81 -14.96
C SER A 26 13.85 25.57 -15.52
N ILE A 27 12.94 25.76 -16.48
CA ILE A 27 12.25 24.66 -17.16
C ILE A 27 13.25 23.80 -17.95
N GLU A 28 14.15 24.42 -18.70
CA GLU A 28 15.15 23.71 -19.50
C GLU A 28 16.08 22.86 -18.62
N HIS A 29 16.54 23.43 -17.50
CA HIS A 29 17.35 22.70 -16.52
C HIS A 29 16.60 21.48 -15.99
N THR A 30 15.37 21.67 -15.54
CA THR A 30 14.53 20.59 -14.99
C THR A 30 14.24 19.51 -16.03
N ALA A 31 14.01 19.90 -17.30
CA ALA A 31 13.80 18.97 -18.40
C ALA A 31 15.06 18.13 -18.68
N SER A 32 16.24 18.75 -18.64
CA SER A 32 17.52 18.06 -18.82
C SER A 32 17.80 17.05 -17.71
N GLU A 33 17.55 17.41 -16.44
CA GLU A 33 17.68 16.50 -15.30
C GLU A 33 16.72 15.33 -15.39
N ARG A 34 15.46 15.58 -15.80
CA ARG A 34 14.48 14.52 -16.00
C ARG A 34 14.93 13.52 -17.05
N THR A 35 15.46 13.99 -18.18
CA THR A 35 15.97 13.12 -19.24
C THR A 35 17.18 12.31 -18.76
N ALA A 36 18.10 12.94 -18.01
CA ALA A 36 19.25 12.24 -17.44
C ALA A 36 18.82 11.15 -16.45
N LEU A 37 17.87 11.44 -15.56
CA LEU A 37 17.31 10.47 -14.62
C LEU A 37 16.58 9.33 -15.34
N ALA A 38 15.80 9.63 -16.39
CA ALA A 38 15.12 8.60 -17.17
C ALA A 38 16.12 7.63 -17.84
N ALA A 39 17.21 8.15 -18.43
CA ALA A 39 18.26 7.32 -19.00
C ALA A 39 18.97 6.47 -17.93
N GLN A 40 19.17 7.01 -16.73
CA GLN A 40 19.73 6.25 -15.61
C GLN A 40 18.80 5.12 -15.15
N ILE A 41 17.50 5.39 -15.05
CA ILE A 41 16.49 4.38 -14.69
C ILE A 41 16.47 3.27 -15.74
N GLU A 42 16.45 3.61 -17.03
CA GLU A 42 16.46 2.61 -18.12
C GLU A 42 17.71 1.71 -18.06
N SER A 43 18.88 2.29 -17.81
CA SER A 43 20.11 1.51 -17.60
C SER A 43 19.99 0.55 -16.41
N GLN A 44 19.47 1.03 -15.27
CA GLN A 44 19.32 0.22 -14.07
C GLN A 44 18.27 -0.89 -14.23
N GLU A 45 17.19 -0.62 -14.96
CA GLU A 45 16.20 -1.64 -15.31
C GLU A 45 16.80 -2.73 -16.19
N GLY A 46 17.70 -2.38 -17.10
CA GLY A 46 18.49 -3.32 -17.89
C GLY A 46 19.35 -4.24 -17.01
N ASP A 47 20.12 -3.67 -16.09
CA ASP A 47 20.96 -4.42 -15.15
C ASP A 47 20.12 -5.35 -14.26
N LEU A 48 18.98 -4.85 -13.78
CA LEU A 48 18.06 -5.60 -12.94
C LEU A 48 17.40 -6.75 -13.71
N SER A 49 17.09 -6.55 -14.98
CA SER A 49 16.58 -7.61 -15.87
C SER A 49 17.58 -8.74 -16.02
N LEU A 50 18.86 -8.41 -16.22
CA LEU A 50 19.94 -9.40 -16.27
C LEU A 50 20.04 -10.19 -14.96
N LEU A 51 20.04 -9.50 -13.83
CA LEU A 51 20.11 -10.15 -12.51
C LEU A 51 18.90 -11.06 -12.25
N LYS A 52 17.70 -10.65 -12.68
CA LYS A 52 16.49 -11.48 -12.60
C LYS A 52 16.61 -12.75 -13.45
N ALA A 53 17.24 -12.67 -14.62
CA ALA A 53 17.46 -13.83 -15.47
C ALA A 53 18.41 -14.84 -14.78
N ASP A 54 19.52 -14.35 -14.22
CA ASP A 54 20.45 -15.20 -13.46
C ASP A 54 19.78 -15.82 -12.24
N TRP A 55 18.98 -15.04 -11.52
CA TRP A 55 18.20 -15.53 -10.39
C TRP A 55 17.20 -16.61 -10.81
N ALA A 56 16.52 -16.46 -11.94
CA ALA A 56 15.62 -17.49 -12.46
C ALA A 56 16.36 -18.80 -12.78
N VAL A 57 17.55 -18.72 -13.37
CA VAL A 57 18.39 -19.90 -13.65
C VAL A 57 18.85 -20.57 -12.35
N LEU A 58 19.25 -19.80 -11.33
CA LEU A 58 19.69 -20.36 -10.05
C LEU A 58 18.54 -20.99 -9.26
N ASN A 59 17.31 -20.48 -9.41
CA ASN A 59 16.12 -21.02 -8.74
C ASN A 59 15.41 -22.14 -9.49
N GLN A 60 15.89 -22.51 -10.67
CA GLN A 60 15.27 -23.61 -11.40
C GLN A 60 15.42 -24.93 -10.61
N PRO A 61 14.41 -25.82 -10.62
CA PRO A 61 14.48 -27.10 -9.91
C PRO A 61 15.71 -27.93 -10.28
N GLY A 62 16.12 -27.91 -11.56
CA GLY A 62 17.32 -28.60 -12.03
C GLY A 62 18.63 -28.11 -11.38
N HIS A 63 18.68 -26.87 -10.89
CA HIS A 63 19.84 -26.33 -10.17
C HIS A 63 19.74 -26.59 -8.66
N ILE A 64 18.55 -26.44 -8.08
CA ILE A 64 18.33 -26.61 -6.63
C ILE A 64 18.34 -28.10 -6.21
N ASP A 65 17.69 -28.99 -6.95
CA ASP A 65 17.52 -30.40 -6.56
C ASP A 65 18.84 -31.12 -6.28
N PRO A 66 19.91 -30.97 -7.08
CA PRO A 66 21.20 -31.57 -6.78
C PRO A 66 21.83 -31.03 -5.48
N ILE A 67 21.67 -29.74 -5.20
CA ILE A 67 22.20 -29.09 -3.98
C ILE A 67 21.47 -29.64 -2.75
N VAL A 68 20.14 -29.71 -2.81
CA VAL A 68 19.31 -30.28 -1.74
C VAL A 68 19.67 -31.74 -1.49
N LYS A 69 19.83 -32.54 -2.55
CA LYS A 69 20.27 -33.94 -2.42
C LYS A 69 21.65 -34.08 -1.78
N ARG A 70 22.61 -33.22 -2.16
CA ARG A 70 23.97 -33.24 -1.61
C ARG A 70 23.99 -32.90 -0.12
N HIS A 71 23.14 -31.98 0.33
CA HIS A 71 23.14 -31.46 1.69
C HIS A 71 21.92 -31.93 2.51
N GLN A 72 21.27 -33.02 2.11
CA GLN A 72 20.02 -33.50 2.72
C GLN A 72 20.14 -33.73 4.24
N VAL A 73 21.28 -34.24 4.70
CA VAL A 73 21.56 -34.46 6.14
C VAL A 73 21.61 -33.14 6.92
N ALA A 74 22.16 -32.08 6.34
CA ALA A 74 22.29 -30.79 6.99
C ALA A 74 21.01 -29.96 6.94
N LEU A 75 20.26 -30.01 5.83
CA LEU A 75 19.03 -29.23 5.68
C LEU A 75 17.84 -29.89 6.39
N ALA A 76 17.85 -31.22 6.56
CA ALA A 76 16.73 -31.99 7.12
C ALA A 76 15.37 -31.69 6.44
N ILE A 77 15.40 -31.31 5.15
CA ILE A 77 14.21 -31.05 4.34
C ILE A 77 13.90 -32.24 3.42
N GLY A 78 12.62 -32.42 3.12
CA GLY A 78 12.14 -33.44 2.20
C GLY A 78 10.77 -33.08 1.64
N PRO A 79 10.30 -33.82 0.62
CA PRO A 79 8.94 -33.64 0.12
C PRO A 79 7.93 -33.92 1.22
N VAL A 80 6.87 -33.11 1.26
CA VAL A 80 5.78 -33.26 2.22
C VAL A 80 5.11 -34.62 2.01
N GLN A 81 4.96 -35.39 3.08
CA GLN A 81 4.28 -36.69 3.08
C GLN A 81 2.79 -36.49 3.31
N GLN A 82 1.97 -37.37 2.73
CA GLN A 82 0.50 -37.30 2.85
C GLN A 82 0.03 -37.24 4.31
N LYS A 83 0.71 -37.95 5.22
CA LYS A 83 0.42 -37.97 6.66
C LYS A 83 0.63 -36.63 7.39
N GLN A 84 1.33 -35.68 6.77
CA GLN A 84 1.56 -34.34 7.33
C GLN A 84 0.41 -33.37 7.01
N PHE A 85 -0.48 -33.74 6.08
CA PHE A 85 -1.72 -33.01 5.88
C PHE A 85 -2.75 -33.47 6.91
N GLY A 86 -3.48 -32.52 7.51
CA GLY A 86 -4.61 -32.83 8.38
C GLY A 86 -5.74 -33.52 7.61
N ALA A 87 -6.44 -34.43 8.27
CA ALA A 87 -7.64 -35.04 7.72
C ALA A 87 -8.82 -34.07 7.84
N PHE A 88 -9.85 -34.25 6.99
CA PHE A 88 -11.07 -33.44 7.07
C PHE A 88 -11.75 -33.48 8.44
N GLN A 89 -11.60 -34.60 9.15
CA GLN A 89 -12.12 -34.80 10.51
C GLN A 89 -11.38 -33.96 11.58
N ASP A 90 -10.17 -33.49 11.27
CA ASP A 90 -9.36 -32.65 12.18
C ASP A 90 -9.77 -31.17 12.08
N ILE A 91 -10.65 -30.82 11.13
CA ILE A 91 -11.19 -29.47 10.99
C ILE A 91 -12.19 -29.23 12.14
N PRO A 92 -11.94 -28.25 13.03
CA PRO A 92 -12.86 -27.96 14.12
C PRO A 92 -14.22 -27.51 13.58
N MET A 93 -15.30 -27.92 14.23
CA MET A 93 -16.63 -27.43 13.91
C MET A 93 -16.68 -25.91 14.08
N ARG A 94 -17.38 -25.23 13.16
CA ARG A 94 -17.65 -23.80 13.30
C ARG A 94 -18.24 -23.53 14.69
N PRO A 95 -17.72 -22.54 15.45
CA PRO A 95 -18.25 -22.23 16.77
C PRO A 95 -19.74 -21.91 16.67
N VAL A 96 -20.48 -22.20 17.75
CA VAL A 96 -21.89 -21.84 17.88
C VAL A 96 -21.99 -20.32 17.68
N LYS A 97 -22.93 -19.87 16.82
CA LYS A 97 -23.20 -18.45 16.68
C LYS A 97 -23.57 -17.89 18.07
N PRO A 98 -23.08 -16.72 18.48
CA PRO A 98 -23.51 -16.09 19.73
C PRO A 98 -25.03 -16.01 19.78
N ASN A 99 -25.62 -16.26 20.96
CA ASN A 99 -27.05 -16.06 21.14
C ASN A 99 -27.32 -14.55 21.15
N ASN A 100 -27.85 -14.03 20.05
CA ASN A 100 -28.18 -12.63 19.90
C ASN A 100 -29.64 -12.32 20.30
N SER A 101 -30.40 -13.29 20.86
CA SER A 101 -31.82 -13.08 21.15
C SER A 101 -32.09 -11.88 22.05
N GLU A 102 -31.23 -11.65 23.05
CA GLU A 102 -31.33 -10.50 23.95
C GLU A 102 -30.99 -9.19 23.23
N MET A 103 -29.98 -9.21 22.37
CA MET A 103 -29.59 -8.05 21.57
C MET A 103 -30.68 -7.68 20.54
N ASP A 104 -31.28 -8.70 19.91
CA ASP A 104 -32.38 -8.53 18.96
C ASP A 104 -33.63 -7.97 19.67
N ALA A 105 -33.92 -8.42 20.89
CA ALA A 105 -34.99 -7.87 21.72
C ALA A 105 -34.74 -6.41 22.13
N LEU A 106 -33.50 -6.07 22.49
CA LEU A 106 -33.10 -4.67 22.78
C LEU A 106 -33.26 -3.77 21.55
N PHE A 107 -32.82 -4.22 20.38
CA PHE A 107 -33.00 -3.44 19.16
C PHE A 107 -34.48 -3.25 18.79
N GLN A 108 -35.30 -4.27 19.00
CA GLN A 108 -36.74 -4.18 18.77
C GLN A 108 -37.45 -3.22 19.74
N SER A 109 -37.04 -3.16 21.02
CA SER A 109 -37.60 -2.20 21.97
C SER A 109 -37.20 -0.77 21.62
N LEU A 110 -35.93 -0.55 21.23
CA LEU A 110 -35.46 0.75 20.75
C LEU A 110 -36.22 1.20 19.49
N GLU A 111 -36.46 0.30 18.53
CA GLU A 111 -37.22 0.60 17.31
C GLU A 111 -38.69 0.93 17.62
N ALA A 112 -39.27 0.30 18.64
CA ALA A 112 -40.61 0.62 19.15
C ALA A 112 -40.66 1.94 19.93
N GLY A 113 -39.53 2.64 20.10
CA GLY A 113 -39.44 3.90 20.84
C GLY A 113 -39.52 3.72 22.36
N ILE A 114 -39.27 2.51 22.86
CA ILE A 114 -39.26 2.19 24.29
C ILE A 114 -37.78 2.19 24.71
N ASP A 115 -37.35 3.21 25.46
CA ASP A 115 -35.99 3.25 26.00
C ASP A 115 -35.89 2.27 27.18
N PRO A 116 -35.08 1.20 27.09
CA PRO A 116 -34.92 0.25 28.18
C PRO A 116 -34.22 0.85 29.41
N ILE A 117 -33.56 2.02 29.28
CA ILE A 117 -32.96 2.74 30.41
C ILE A 117 -34.05 3.29 31.34
N ASP A 118 -35.18 3.77 30.80
CA ASP A 118 -36.28 4.34 31.58
C ASP A 118 -36.86 3.31 32.57
N ALA A 119 -36.98 2.05 32.14
CA ALA A 119 -37.44 0.95 32.99
C ALA A 119 -36.47 0.61 34.13
N ILE A 120 -35.17 0.87 33.95
CA ILE A 120 -34.14 0.65 34.97
C ILE A 120 -34.15 1.82 35.97
N LEU A 121 -34.27 3.05 35.48
CA LEU A 121 -34.38 4.27 36.30
C LEU A 121 -35.62 4.22 37.21
N GLU A 122 -36.75 3.75 36.68
CA GLU A 122 -38.00 3.57 37.44
C GLU A 122 -37.87 2.46 38.52
N LEU A 123 -37.09 1.42 38.26
CA LEU A 123 -36.81 0.33 39.23
C LEU A 123 -35.84 0.74 40.34
N GLU A 124 -34.85 1.59 40.05
CA GLU A 124 -33.92 2.15 41.04
C GLU A 124 -34.47 3.39 41.78
N GLY A 125 -35.64 3.90 41.37
CA GLY A 125 -36.33 5.02 42.03
C GLY A 125 -35.65 6.37 41.81
N ILE A 126 -34.95 6.52 40.70
CA ILE A 126 -34.26 7.75 40.31
C ILE A 126 -35.05 8.35 39.14
N GLU A 127 -35.79 9.45 39.39
CA GLU A 127 -36.35 10.29 38.32
C GLU A 127 -35.25 11.04 37.56
#